data_AF-A0A933NMZ9-F1
#
_entry.id   AF-A0A933NMZ9-F1
#
_cell.length_a   1.000
_cell.length_b   1.000
_cell.length_c   1.000
_cell.angle_alpha   90.00
_cell.angle_beta   90.00
_cell.angle_gamma   90.00
#
_symmetry.space_group_name_H-M   'P 1'
#
loop_
_entity.id
_entity.type
_entity.pdbx_description
1 polymer ?
#
loop_
_entity_poly.entity_id
_entity_poly.type
_entity_poly.pdbx_seq_one_letter_code
_entity_poly.pdbx_strand_id
1 'polypeptide(L)'
;MSAYRVVVPTGGNLEQLVASAPLGPFEPDVLDFIEEVSSSLLQLREARRYPELVAMAYWMRRANLQRLRAKLDGAECGGLRVARGLVFHIAPANVDTLFVYSWFLSMLCGNTTLVRLSDKRTDQLELLIGLLEELLARPRHSQVARRVLIVRYGHDDVLTAEFSRLCDMRLIWGGDQTVGSIRRLPLRPTSTELVFPNKFSMAWIDADEWCQQESASADRAAELFRADCYWFGQMACSSPRLVVWRAAAPELLERARADFWARVGKSVRASGSDLGPADYVNKLATACALAIDAKVSLPPSVDNEVTRVWFEDLGEVDLERHCGGGLFFEVAVESWEQLQTLLDRRVQTVSCFGIEAAELEQFVRGVRPKGIDRFVPFGKALEFSEAWDGFELLRELSRVVSIL
;
A
#
# COMPACT_ATOMS: atom_id res chain seq x y z
N MET A 1 -22.78 24.58 11.17
CA MET A 1 -22.43 23.61 10.10
C MET A 1 -20.96 23.78 9.84
N SER A 2 -20.13 22.80 10.22
CA SER A 2 -18.74 22.80 9.80
C SER A 2 -18.71 22.71 8.28
N ALA A 3 -18.09 23.66 7.59
CA ALA A 3 -18.05 23.66 6.13
C ALA A 3 -16.86 22.80 5.67
N TYR A 4 -17.13 21.70 4.94
CA TYR A 4 -16.10 21.04 4.14
C TYR A 4 -15.88 21.83 2.85
N ARG A 5 -14.67 21.75 2.29
CA ARG A 5 -14.36 22.35 0.99
C ARG A 5 -14.47 21.29 -0.11
N VAL A 6 -15.29 21.55 -1.12
CA VAL A 6 -15.27 20.75 -2.36
C VAL A 6 -13.97 21.05 -3.12
N VAL A 7 -13.23 20.00 -3.44
CA VAL A 7 -11.97 20.06 -4.17
C VAL A 7 -12.22 19.77 -5.66
N VAL A 8 -12.92 18.67 -5.95
CA VAL A 8 -13.23 18.21 -7.32
C VAL A 8 -14.55 17.41 -7.30
N PRO A 9 -15.45 17.56 -8.29
CA PRO A 9 -15.44 18.60 -9.30
C PRO A 9 -15.83 19.97 -8.69
N THR A 10 -15.33 21.08 -9.23
CA THR A 10 -15.77 22.42 -8.82
C THR A 10 -17.28 22.57 -9.03
N GLY A 11 -17.99 23.03 -8.00
CA GLY A 11 -19.46 23.13 -8.02
C GLY A 11 -20.20 21.81 -7.80
N GLY A 12 -19.48 20.70 -7.60
CA GLY A 12 -20.05 19.45 -7.12
C GLY A 12 -20.75 19.63 -5.78
N ASN A 13 -21.83 18.90 -5.57
CA ASN A 13 -22.59 18.96 -4.33
C ASN A 13 -22.99 17.55 -3.86
N LEU A 14 -23.12 17.39 -2.54
CA LEU A 14 -23.39 16.11 -1.91
C LEU A 14 -24.77 15.55 -2.25
N GLU A 15 -25.78 16.40 -2.39
CA GLU A 15 -27.15 15.98 -2.72
C GLU A 15 -27.21 15.30 -4.09
N GLN A 16 -26.53 15.87 -5.09
CA GLN A 16 -26.41 15.31 -6.43
C GLN A 16 -25.61 14.00 -6.44
N LEU A 17 -24.57 13.90 -5.62
CA LEU A 17 -23.80 12.65 -5.47
C LEU A 17 -24.70 11.53 -4.92
N VAL A 18 -25.45 11.83 -3.86
CA VAL A 18 -26.35 10.87 -3.19
C VAL A 18 -27.54 10.49 -4.10
N ALA A 19 -28.04 11.42 -4.90
CA ALA A 19 -29.15 11.18 -5.83
C ALA A 19 -28.71 10.41 -7.11
N SER A 20 -27.41 10.35 -7.40
CA SER A 20 -26.91 9.66 -8.59
C SER A 20 -27.06 8.15 -8.48
N ALA A 21 -27.76 7.54 -9.43
CA ALA A 21 -27.87 6.09 -9.51
C ALA A 21 -26.50 5.44 -9.77
N PRO A 22 -26.18 4.31 -9.12
CA PRO A 22 -24.98 3.53 -9.43
C PRO A 22 -24.94 3.09 -10.90
N LEU A 23 -23.73 2.85 -11.41
CA LEU A 23 -23.50 2.30 -12.75
C LEU A 23 -23.39 0.77 -12.71
N GLY A 24 -23.37 0.16 -13.89
CA GLY A 24 -22.91 -1.23 -14.03
C GLY A 24 -21.40 -1.33 -13.74
N PRO A 25 -20.92 -2.49 -13.25
CA PRO A 25 -19.49 -2.75 -13.18
C PRO A 25 -18.83 -2.61 -14.57
N PHE A 26 -17.69 -1.93 -14.60
CA PHE A 26 -16.88 -1.69 -15.81
C PHE A 26 -17.64 -0.97 -16.94
N GLU A 27 -18.51 -0.04 -16.57
CA GLU A 27 -19.25 0.81 -17.52
C GLU A 27 -18.29 1.55 -18.49
N PRO A 28 -18.61 1.64 -19.79
CA PRO A 28 -17.72 2.25 -20.79
C PRO A 28 -17.27 3.68 -20.44
N ASP A 29 -18.18 4.53 -19.97
CA ASP A 29 -17.84 5.92 -19.58
C ASP A 29 -16.79 5.98 -18.46
N VAL A 30 -16.80 5.02 -17.53
CA VAL A 30 -15.82 4.94 -16.44
C VAL A 30 -14.47 4.48 -16.99
N LEU A 31 -14.45 3.50 -17.89
CA LEU A 31 -13.24 3.01 -18.54
C LEU A 31 -12.55 4.09 -19.35
N ASP A 32 -13.32 4.82 -20.16
CA ASP A 32 -12.82 5.91 -21.01
C ASP A 32 -12.24 7.04 -20.15
N PHE A 33 -12.88 7.40 -19.03
CA PHE A 33 -12.34 8.38 -18.10
C PHE A 33 -11.01 7.94 -17.49
N ILE A 34 -10.92 6.71 -16.97
CA ILE A 34 -9.69 6.20 -16.34
C ILE A 34 -8.54 6.09 -17.37
N GLU A 35 -8.83 5.63 -18.59
CA GLU A 35 -7.86 5.58 -19.68
C GLU A 35 -7.37 6.98 -20.06
N GLU A 36 -8.27 7.97 -20.06
CA GLU A 36 -7.89 9.35 -20.33
C GLU A 36 -7.03 9.95 -19.22
N VAL A 37 -7.33 9.71 -17.95
CA VAL A 37 -6.49 10.10 -16.80
C VAL A 37 -5.09 9.51 -16.96
N SER A 38 -4.99 8.21 -17.28
CA SER A 38 -3.72 7.54 -17.59
C SER A 38 -2.93 8.25 -18.69
N SER A 39 -3.57 8.47 -19.84
CA SER A 39 -2.91 9.07 -21.01
C SER A 39 -2.44 10.50 -20.73
N SER A 40 -3.26 11.28 -20.03
CA SER A 40 -2.98 12.68 -19.68
C SER A 40 -1.80 12.78 -18.71
N LEU A 41 -1.74 11.93 -17.68
CA LEU A 41 -0.61 11.88 -16.74
C LEU A 41 0.71 11.50 -17.43
N LEU A 42 0.70 10.55 -18.38
CA LEU A 42 1.92 10.14 -19.10
C LEU A 42 2.43 11.21 -20.08
N GLN A 43 1.54 12.06 -20.58
CA GLN A 43 1.87 13.20 -21.45
C GLN A 43 2.36 14.42 -20.65
N LEU A 44 1.94 14.56 -19.40
CA LEU A 44 2.33 15.66 -18.52
C LEU A 44 3.80 15.52 -18.11
N ARG A 45 4.62 16.54 -18.46
CA ARG A 45 6.07 16.50 -18.21
C ARG A 45 6.39 16.56 -16.73
N GLU A 46 5.62 17.35 -15.99
CA GLU A 46 5.73 17.55 -14.55
C GLU A 46 5.47 16.23 -13.79
N ALA A 47 4.50 15.43 -14.23
CA ALA A 47 4.17 14.14 -13.62
C ALA A 47 5.33 13.14 -13.66
N ARG A 48 6.24 13.25 -14.65
CA ARG A 48 7.40 12.34 -14.76
C ARG A 48 8.43 12.51 -13.65
N ARG A 49 8.37 13.62 -12.91
CA ARG A 49 9.21 13.85 -11.73
C ARG A 49 8.75 13.02 -10.52
N TYR A 50 7.55 12.45 -10.58
CA TYR A 50 6.87 11.76 -9.49
C TYR A 50 6.66 10.29 -9.88
N PRO A 51 7.57 9.37 -9.50
CA PRO A 51 7.50 7.96 -9.88
C PRO A 51 6.16 7.29 -9.55
N GLU A 52 5.52 7.68 -8.46
CA GLU A 52 4.24 7.16 -8.02
C GLU A 52 3.06 7.63 -8.90
N LEU A 53 3.10 8.84 -9.46
CA LEU A 53 2.12 9.27 -10.47
C LEU A 53 2.29 8.49 -11.78
N VAL A 54 3.54 8.24 -12.17
CA VAL A 54 3.86 7.42 -13.34
C VAL A 54 3.37 5.99 -13.14
N ALA A 55 3.69 5.35 -12.02
CA ALA A 55 3.23 4.00 -11.68
C ALA A 55 1.70 3.90 -11.70
N MET A 56 1.01 4.88 -11.11
CA MET A 56 -0.45 4.97 -11.14
C MET A 56 -0.98 5.07 -12.58
N ALA A 57 -0.38 5.91 -13.42
CA ALA A 57 -0.77 6.02 -14.83
C ALA A 57 -0.60 4.70 -15.59
N TYR A 58 0.49 3.96 -15.37
CA TYR A 58 0.65 2.62 -15.93
C TYR A 58 -0.42 1.64 -15.45
N TRP A 59 -0.78 1.67 -14.16
CA TRP A 59 -1.84 0.84 -13.59
C TRP A 59 -3.22 1.14 -14.21
N MET A 60 -3.49 2.38 -14.60
CA MET A 60 -4.75 2.81 -15.21
C MET A 60 -4.89 2.47 -16.70
N ARG A 61 -3.89 1.84 -17.32
CA ARG A 61 -3.94 1.49 -18.75
C ARG A 61 -5.01 0.46 -19.05
N ARG A 62 -5.59 0.57 -20.25
CA ARG A 62 -6.62 -0.33 -20.80
C ARG A 62 -6.32 -1.82 -20.60
N ALA A 63 -5.08 -2.26 -20.83
CA ALA A 63 -4.68 -3.65 -20.64
C ALA A 63 -4.89 -4.13 -19.19
N ASN A 64 -4.55 -3.30 -18.19
CA ASN A 64 -4.78 -3.63 -16.80
C ASN A 64 -6.28 -3.57 -16.45
N LEU A 65 -7.03 -2.59 -16.96
CA LEU A 65 -8.49 -2.51 -16.74
C LEU A 65 -9.22 -3.73 -17.30
N GLN A 66 -8.82 -4.22 -18.48
CA GLN A 66 -9.35 -5.46 -19.07
C GLN A 66 -9.01 -6.69 -18.22
N ARG A 67 -7.79 -6.75 -17.67
CA ARG A 67 -7.38 -7.81 -16.72
C ARG A 67 -8.25 -7.79 -15.46
N LEU A 68 -8.51 -6.62 -14.89
CA LEU A 68 -9.39 -6.44 -13.73
C LEU A 68 -10.82 -6.89 -14.03
N ARG A 69 -11.35 -6.52 -15.19
CA ARG A 69 -12.67 -6.95 -15.66
C ARG A 69 -12.76 -8.47 -15.78
N ALA A 70 -11.80 -9.08 -16.48
CA ALA A 70 -11.75 -10.53 -16.66
C ALA A 70 -11.69 -11.29 -15.33
N LYS A 71 -10.99 -10.76 -14.32
CA LYS A 71 -10.98 -11.33 -12.97
C LYS A 71 -12.35 -11.27 -12.29
N LEU A 72 -13.06 -10.15 -12.41
CA LEU A 72 -14.41 -10.04 -11.83
C LEU A 72 -15.41 -10.94 -12.56
N ASP A 73 -15.36 -10.97 -13.89
CA ASP A 73 -16.25 -11.76 -14.75
C ASP A 73 -16.01 -13.27 -14.59
N GLY A 74 -14.75 -13.70 -14.40
CA GLY A 74 -14.39 -15.10 -14.19
C GLY A 74 -14.68 -15.63 -12.78
N ALA A 75 -15.04 -14.77 -11.83
CA ALA A 75 -15.38 -15.17 -10.48
C ALA A 75 -16.86 -15.61 -10.40
N GLU A 76 -17.10 -16.92 -10.34
CA GLU A 76 -18.44 -17.44 -10.05
C GLU A 76 -18.98 -16.82 -8.77
N CYS A 77 -20.18 -16.23 -8.86
CA CYS A 77 -20.80 -15.54 -7.73
C CYS A 77 -22.26 -15.93 -7.50
N GLY A 78 -22.82 -16.84 -8.30
CA GLY A 78 -24.20 -17.33 -8.12
C GLY A 78 -25.29 -16.27 -8.32
N GLY A 79 -24.99 -15.19 -9.05
CA GLY A 79 -25.90 -14.08 -9.28
C GLY A 79 -25.29 -12.98 -10.15
N LEU A 80 -25.88 -11.78 -10.11
CA LEU A 80 -25.37 -10.61 -10.81
C LEU A 80 -24.58 -9.71 -9.87
N ARG A 81 -23.37 -9.31 -10.29
CA ARG A 81 -22.57 -8.30 -9.60
C ARG A 81 -23.15 -6.92 -9.85
N VAL A 82 -23.39 -6.18 -8.78
CA VAL A 82 -23.84 -4.79 -8.83
C VAL A 82 -23.04 -3.95 -7.84
N ALA A 83 -23.05 -2.64 -8.03
CA ALA A 83 -22.48 -1.70 -7.10
C ALA A 83 -23.07 -1.86 -5.69
N ARG A 84 -22.25 -1.56 -4.67
CA ARG A 84 -22.74 -1.45 -3.29
C ARG A 84 -23.60 -0.20 -3.10
N GLY A 85 -23.20 0.92 -3.69
CA GLY A 85 -23.88 2.20 -3.57
C GLY A 85 -22.88 3.34 -3.40
N LEU A 86 -23.06 4.17 -2.37
CA LEU A 86 -22.15 5.26 -2.03
C LEU A 86 -20.99 4.75 -1.15
N VAL A 87 -19.76 4.87 -1.64
CA VAL A 87 -18.55 4.53 -0.88
C VAL A 87 -17.89 5.82 -0.37
N PHE A 88 -17.69 5.90 0.94
CA PHE A 88 -16.99 7.02 1.58
C PHE A 88 -15.55 6.64 1.90
N HIS A 89 -14.62 7.19 1.13
CA HIS A 89 -13.18 6.99 1.25
C HIS A 89 -12.57 8.03 2.18
N ILE A 90 -11.79 7.58 3.15
CA ILE A 90 -10.95 8.42 3.99
C ILE A 90 -9.50 8.09 3.63
N ALA A 91 -8.88 9.01 2.89
CA ALA A 91 -7.52 8.84 2.37
C ALA A 91 -6.46 9.05 3.47
N PRO A 92 -5.29 8.40 3.35
CA PRO A 92 -4.20 8.63 4.29
C PRO A 92 -3.52 9.99 4.01
N ALA A 93 -2.84 10.56 5.01
CA ALA A 93 -2.12 11.83 4.85
C ALA A 93 -0.68 11.67 4.33
N ASN A 94 -0.16 10.44 4.25
CA ASN A 94 1.25 10.17 3.91
C ASN A 94 1.46 9.61 2.49
N VAL A 95 0.41 9.16 1.79
CA VAL A 95 0.52 8.62 0.42
C VAL A 95 -0.50 9.29 -0.49
N ASP A 96 -0.03 10.22 -1.31
CA ASP A 96 -0.89 11.15 -2.06
C ASP A 96 -1.70 10.49 -3.18
N THR A 97 -1.29 9.32 -3.67
CA THR A 97 -1.94 8.63 -4.80
C THR A 97 -2.90 7.52 -4.37
N LEU A 98 -2.86 7.07 -3.11
CA LEU A 98 -3.59 5.87 -2.68
C LEU A 98 -5.11 6.01 -2.80
N PHE A 99 -5.63 7.22 -2.60
CA PHE A 99 -7.06 7.48 -2.74
C PHE A 99 -7.55 7.21 -4.17
N VAL A 100 -6.74 7.49 -5.20
CA VAL A 100 -7.12 7.27 -6.61
C VAL A 100 -7.29 5.79 -6.90
N TYR A 101 -6.36 4.93 -6.44
CA TYR A 101 -6.50 3.49 -6.64
C TYR A 101 -7.81 2.96 -6.04
N SER A 102 -8.08 3.28 -4.76
CA SER A 102 -9.31 2.81 -4.10
C SER A 102 -10.57 3.43 -4.72
N TRP A 103 -10.56 4.72 -5.06
CA TRP A 103 -11.67 5.39 -5.74
C TRP A 103 -11.93 4.79 -7.13
N PHE A 104 -10.89 4.52 -7.92
CA PHE A 104 -11.06 3.99 -9.27
C PHE A 104 -11.57 2.55 -9.23
N LEU A 105 -11.09 1.71 -8.30
CA LEU A 105 -11.69 0.40 -8.07
C LEU A 105 -13.17 0.50 -7.65
N SER A 106 -13.52 1.50 -6.82
CA SER A 106 -14.90 1.76 -6.41
C SER A 106 -15.79 2.12 -7.61
N MET A 107 -15.33 3.03 -8.49
CA MET A 107 -16.04 3.41 -9.71
C MET A 107 -16.12 2.26 -10.72
N LEU A 108 -15.06 1.46 -10.88
CA LEU A 108 -15.07 0.26 -11.73
C LEU A 108 -16.12 -0.75 -11.27
N CYS A 109 -16.46 -0.78 -9.98
CA CYS A 109 -17.57 -1.60 -9.46
C CYS A 109 -18.95 -0.92 -9.59
N GLY A 110 -19.01 0.28 -10.17
CA GLY A 110 -20.23 1.04 -10.43
C GLY A 110 -20.68 1.96 -9.28
N ASN A 111 -19.89 2.11 -8.23
CA ASN A 111 -20.26 2.89 -7.06
C ASN A 111 -20.21 4.40 -7.31
N THR A 112 -21.00 5.16 -6.54
CA THR A 112 -20.74 6.59 -6.31
C THR A 112 -19.72 6.74 -5.19
N THR A 113 -18.89 7.77 -5.23
CA THR A 113 -17.74 7.88 -4.33
C THR A 113 -17.62 9.27 -3.73
N LEU A 114 -17.55 9.33 -2.40
CA LEU A 114 -17.13 10.51 -1.65
C LEU A 114 -15.70 10.27 -1.15
N VAL A 115 -14.75 11.14 -1.48
CA VAL A 115 -13.37 11.05 -0.99
C VAL A 115 -13.09 12.20 -0.06
N ARG A 116 -12.66 11.92 1.17
CA ARG A 116 -12.05 12.89 2.06
C ARG A 116 -10.53 12.88 1.90
N LEU A 117 -9.97 14.02 1.55
CA LEU A 117 -8.56 14.32 1.66
C LEU A 117 -8.26 15.07 2.97
N SER A 118 -7.06 14.85 3.51
CA SER A 118 -6.53 15.67 4.61
C SER A 118 -6.19 17.10 4.13
N ASP A 119 -5.88 17.98 5.08
CA ASP A 119 -5.46 19.36 4.78
C ASP A 119 -4.03 19.46 4.23
N LYS A 120 -3.26 18.37 4.28
CA LYS A 120 -1.91 18.33 3.73
C LYS A 120 -1.95 18.57 2.22
N ARG A 121 -1.02 19.40 1.76
CA ARG A 121 -0.82 19.71 0.34
C ARG A 121 0.60 19.36 -0.05
N THR A 122 0.71 18.77 -1.22
CA THR A 122 1.97 18.46 -1.89
C THR A 122 1.82 18.82 -3.36
N ASP A 123 2.93 19.13 -4.02
CA ASP A 123 2.91 19.52 -5.44
C ASP A 123 2.32 18.41 -6.32
N GLN A 124 2.66 17.14 -6.02
CA GLN A 124 2.13 15.98 -6.74
C GLN A 124 0.62 15.80 -6.55
N LEU A 125 0.09 16.03 -5.33
CA LEU A 125 -1.34 15.92 -5.07
C LEU A 125 -2.13 17.03 -5.77
N GLU A 126 -1.65 18.27 -5.72
CA GLU A 126 -2.33 19.40 -6.35
C GLU A 126 -2.24 19.32 -7.88
N LEU A 127 -1.14 18.80 -8.45
CA LEU A 127 -1.03 18.46 -9.87
C LEU A 127 -2.09 17.44 -10.31
N LEU A 128 -2.23 16.36 -9.54
CA LEU A 128 -3.22 15.30 -9.79
C LEU A 128 -4.66 15.83 -9.68
N ILE A 129 -4.96 16.60 -8.64
CA ILE A 129 -6.26 17.26 -8.44
C ILE A 129 -6.60 18.17 -9.62
N GLY A 130 -5.64 18.99 -10.08
CA GLY A 130 -5.85 19.89 -11.22
C GLY A 130 -6.17 19.14 -12.52
N LEU A 131 -5.46 18.04 -12.78
CA LEU A 131 -5.75 17.18 -13.94
C LEU A 131 -7.13 16.54 -13.84
N LEU A 132 -7.51 16.01 -12.67
CA LEU A 132 -8.83 15.40 -12.46
C LEU A 132 -9.96 16.42 -12.66
N GLU A 133 -9.79 17.65 -12.15
CA GLU A 133 -10.74 18.74 -12.34
C GLU A 133 -10.92 19.06 -13.83
N GLU A 134 -9.82 19.24 -14.57
CA GLU A 134 -9.87 19.54 -16.00
C GLU A 134 -10.60 18.45 -16.80
N LEU A 135 -10.35 17.17 -16.49
CA LEU A 135 -11.00 16.06 -17.16
C LEU A 135 -12.48 15.95 -16.79
N LEU A 136 -12.83 16.08 -15.50
CA LEU A 136 -14.22 15.97 -15.04
C LEU A 136 -15.10 17.14 -15.51
N ALA A 137 -14.50 18.30 -15.81
CA ALA A 137 -15.21 19.43 -16.41
C ALA A 137 -15.62 19.19 -17.88
N ARG A 138 -15.07 18.18 -18.56
CA ARG A 138 -15.38 17.89 -19.97
C ARG A 138 -16.78 17.26 -20.09
N PRO A 139 -17.65 17.71 -21.01
CA PRO A 139 -19.02 17.19 -21.13
C PRO A 139 -19.14 15.66 -21.29
N ARG A 140 -18.18 15.04 -21.99
CA ARG A 140 -18.11 13.58 -22.15
C ARG A 140 -17.95 12.81 -20.83
N HIS A 141 -17.37 13.44 -19.81
CA HIS A 141 -17.13 12.85 -18.48
C HIS A 141 -18.20 13.23 -17.47
N SER A 142 -19.31 13.84 -17.91
CA SER A 142 -20.39 14.28 -17.02
C SER A 142 -21.04 13.15 -16.22
N GLN A 143 -21.09 11.92 -16.76
CA GLN A 143 -21.57 10.74 -16.03
C GLN A 143 -20.66 10.38 -14.85
N VAL A 144 -19.34 10.51 -15.02
CA VAL A 144 -18.36 10.28 -13.96
C VAL A 144 -18.37 11.43 -12.96
N ALA A 145 -18.39 12.68 -13.42
CA ALA A 145 -18.37 13.87 -12.57
C ALA A 145 -19.54 13.94 -11.57
N ARG A 146 -20.71 13.41 -11.93
CA ARG A 146 -21.87 13.34 -11.02
C ARG A 146 -21.73 12.29 -9.91
N ARG A 147 -20.78 11.37 -10.05
CA ARG A 147 -20.61 10.18 -9.19
C ARG A 147 -19.35 10.22 -8.32
N VAL A 148 -18.61 11.32 -8.36
CA VAL A 148 -17.52 11.57 -7.44
C VAL A 148 -17.69 12.93 -6.77
N LEU A 149 -17.39 12.99 -5.47
CA LEU A 149 -17.10 14.24 -4.79
C LEU A 149 -15.83 14.06 -3.97
N ILE A 150 -14.81 14.84 -4.27
CA ILE A 150 -13.59 14.93 -3.48
C ILE A 150 -13.70 16.17 -2.62
N VAL A 151 -13.62 15.99 -1.31
CA VAL A 151 -13.74 17.05 -0.31
C VAL A 151 -12.49 17.08 0.56
N ARG A 152 -12.23 18.25 1.15
CA ARG A 152 -11.15 18.44 2.12
C ARG A 152 -11.72 19.05 3.39
N TYR A 153 -11.38 18.44 4.51
CA TYR A 153 -11.65 18.94 5.85
C TYR A 153 -10.74 18.24 6.87
N GLY A 154 -10.37 18.98 7.92
CA GLY A 154 -9.53 18.50 9.03
C GLY A 154 -10.21 17.44 9.88
N HIS A 155 -9.70 17.20 11.10
CA HIS A 155 -10.32 16.25 12.03
C HIS A 155 -11.67 16.78 12.53
N ASP A 156 -12.75 16.36 11.88
CA ASP A 156 -14.12 16.70 12.24
C ASP A 156 -14.97 15.42 12.31
N ASP A 157 -15.24 14.99 13.54
CA ASP A 157 -16.05 13.79 13.82
C ASP A 157 -17.53 14.00 13.48
N VAL A 158 -18.03 15.24 13.50
CA VAL A 158 -19.42 15.55 13.16
C VAL A 158 -19.64 15.35 11.67
N LEU A 159 -18.78 15.94 10.83
CA LEU A 159 -18.84 15.75 9.37
C LEU A 159 -18.54 14.31 8.98
N THR A 160 -17.56 13.68 9.60
CA THR A 160 -17.23 12.28 9.31
C THR A 160 -18.41 11.37 9.68
N ALA A 161 -19.09 11.61 10.80
CA ALA A 161 -20.29 10.87 11.18
C ALA A 161 -21.48 11.17 10.25
N GLU A 162 -21.64 12.39 9.75
CA GLU A 162 -22.65 12.75 8.75
C GLU A 162 -22.45 11.94 7.47
N PHE A 163 -21.24 11.96 6.89
CA PHE A 163 -20.92 11.18 5.70
C PHE A 163 -21.01 9.67 5.94
N SER A 164 -20.61 9.20 7.13
CA SER A 164 -20.75 7.80 7.52
C SER A 164 -22.22 7.34 7.50
N ARG A 165 -23.16 8.19 7.92
CA ARG A 165 -24.60 7.87 7.90
C ARG A 165 -25.19 7.85 6.48
N LEU A 166 -24.52 8.45 5.50
CA LEU A 166 -24.99 8.47 4.11
C LEU A 166 -24.44 7.31 3.27
N CYS A 167 -23.25 6.81 3.59
CA CYS A 167 -22.54 5.83 2.76
C CYS A 167 -23.00 4.39 3.00
N ASP A 168 -22.98 3.56 1.95
CA ASP A 168 -23.21 2.10 2.00
C ASP A 168 -21.94 1.35 2.39
N MET A 169 -20.77 1.98 2.21
CA MET A 169 -19.49 1.47 2.68
C MET A 169 -18.56 2.61 3.09
N ARG A 170 -17.83 2.41 4.20
CA ARG A 170 -16.65 3.23 4.54
C ARG A 170 -15.38 2.51 4.11
N LEU A 171 -14.46 3.23 3.51
CA LEU A 171 -13.12 2.74 3.17
C LEU A 171 -12.08 3.64 3.85
N ILE A 172 -11.35 3.09 4.81
CA ILE A 172 -10.52 3.87 5.74
C ILE A 172 -9.06 3.47 5.61
N TRP A 173 -8.22 4.41 5.18
CA TRP A 173 -6.77 4.30 5.24
C TRP A 173 -6.22 5.19 6.36
N GLY A 174 -5.41 4.64 7.26
CA GLY A 174 -4.73 5.44 8.26
C GLY A 174 -4.13 4.63 9.38
N GLY A 175 -3.36 5.29 10.25
CA GLY A 175 -2.79 4.62 11.43
C GLY A 175 -3.86 4.17 12.43
N ASP A 176 -3.47 3.26 13.32
CA ASP A 176 -4.38 2.54 14.21
C ASP A 176 -5.25 3.46 15.07
N GLN A 177 -4.67 4.57 15.55
CA GLN A 177 -5.41 5.57 16.33
C GLN A 177 -6.49 6.26 15.48
N THR A 178 -6.17 6.65 14.25
CA THR A 178 -7.12 7.29 13.31
C THR A 178 -8.24 6.33 12.94
N VAL A 179 -7.88 5.09 12.60
CA VAL A 179 -8.84 4.01 12.32
C VAL A 179 -9.75 3.78 13.52
N GLY A 180 -9.17 3.62 14.72
CA GLY A 180 -9.93 3.41 15.95
C GLY A 180 -10.90 4.55 16.25
N SER A 181 -10.50 5.80 16.01
CA SER A 181 -11.37 6.97 16.19
C SER A 181 -12.54 7.00 15.20
N ILE A 182 -12.28 6.76 13.91
CA ILE A 182 -13.34 6.77 12.89
C ILE A 182 -14.32 5.62 13.11
N ARG A 183 -13.84 4.42 13.48
CA ARG A 183 -14.69 3.25 13.71
C ARG A 183 -15.64 3.41 14.88
N ARG A 184 -15.37 4.32 15.83
CA ARG A 184 -16.31 4.68 16.91
C ARG A 184 -17.48 5.53 16.42
N LEU A 185 -17.37 6.16 15.24
CA LEU A 185 -18.44 6.98 14.69
C LEU A 185 -19.58 6.10 14.14
N PRO A 186 -20.85 6.48 14.37
CA PRO A 186 -21.99 5.71 13.90
C PRO A 186 -21.96 5.43 12.39
N LEU A 187 -22.28 4.20 12.04
CA LEU A 187 -22.45 3.72 10.68
C LEU A 187 -23.87 3.13 10.55
N ARG A 188 -24.47 3.19 9.36
CA ARG A 188 -25.78 2.55 9.16
C ARG A 188 -25.66 1.03 9.38
N PRO A 189 -26.66 0.36 9.98
CA PRO A 189 -26.61 -1.08 10.23
C PRO A 189 -26.40 -1.95 8.97
N THR A 190 -26.79 -1.45 7.81
CA THR A 190 -26.65 -2.13 6.51
C THR A 190 -25.32 -1.85 5.83
N SER A 191 -24.54 -0.88 6.33
CA SER A 191 -23.28 -0.47 5.72
C SER A 191 -22.11 -1.29 6.24
N THR A 192 -21.10 -1.45 5.41
CA THR A 192 -19.88 -2.21 5.72
C THR A 192 -18.63 -1.32 5.77
N GLU A 193 -17.52 -1.84 6.29
CA GLU A 193 -16.25 -1.12 6.33
C GLU A 193 -15.11 -1.94 5.72
N LEU A 194 -14.25 -1.28 4.95
CA LEU A 194 -12.92 -1.77 4.58
C LEU A 194 -11.87 -0.89 5.25
N VAL A 195 -10.95 -1.50 5.98
CA VAL A 195 -10.07 -0.79 6.90
C VAL A 195 -8.64 -1.24 6.69
N PHE A 196 -7.76 -0.27 6.50
CA PHE A 196 -6.34 -0.46 6.22
C PHE A 196 -5.53 0.28 7.30
N PRO A 197 -5.27 -0.40 8.45
CA PRO A 197 -4.51 0.13 9.57
C PRO A 197 -3.01 0.16 9.30
N ASN A 198 -2.19 0.49 10.30
CA ASN A 198 -0.74 0.37 10.16
C ASN A 198 -0.35 -1.08 9.86
N LYS A 199 0.64 -1.24 8.97
CA LYS A 199 1.22 -2.53 8.62
C LYS A 199 2.72 -2.55 8.84
N PHE A 200 3.23 -3.76 8.97
CA PHE A 200 4.63 -4.10 9.01
C PHE A 200 4.92 -5.05 7.85
N SER A 201 6.10 -4.92 7.25
CA SER A 201 6.52 -5.78 6.15
C SER A 201 7.95 -6.27 6.37
N MET A 202 8.26 -7.43 5.81
CA MET A 202 9.54 -8.09 6.00
C MET A 202 10.09 -8.59 4.67
N ALA A 203 11.37 -8.91 4.65
CA ALA A 203 12.01 -9.59 3.54
C ALA A 203 12.51 -10.95 4.00
N TRP A 204 12.32 -11.98 3.18
CA TRP A 204 12.84 -13.31 3.39
C TRP A 204 13.90 -13.58 2.34
N ILE A 205 15.09 -13.95 2.79
CA ILE A 205 16.24 -14.18 1.92
C ILE A 205 16.78 -15.57 2.20
N ASP A 206 16.78 -16.40 1.17
CA ASP A 206 17.56 -17.63 1.17
C ASP A 206 19.04 -17.29 0.87
N ALA A 207 19.89 -17.47 1.88
CA ALA A 207 21.31 -17.10 1.83
C ALA A 207 22.10 -18.00 0.87
N ASP A 208 21.70 -19.25 0.74
CA ASP A 208 22.32 -20.24 -0.13
C ASP A 208 22.08 -19.84 -1.59
N GLU A 209 20.84 -19.50 -1.94
CA GLU A 209 20.46 -18.99 -3.27
C GLU A 209 21.09 -17.63 -3.57
N TRP A 210 21.19 -16.73 -2.59
CA TRP A 210 21.91 -15.46 -2.74
C TRP A 210 23.37 -15.70 -3.11
N CYS A 211 24.04 -16.60 -2.40
CA CYS A 211 25.44 -16.90 -2.62
C CYS A 211 25.74 -17.52 -4.00
N GLN A 212 24.75 -18.11 -4.66
CA GLN A 212 24.88 -18.70 -5.98
C GLN A 212 24.68 -17.69 -7.11
N GLN A 213 24.21 -16.47 -6.81
CA GLN A 213 23.96 -15.47 -7.82
C GLN A 213 25.23 -14.95 -8.49
N GLU A 214 25.12 -14.71 -9.78
CA GLU A 214 26.11 -13.91 -10.50
C GLU A 214 26.10 -12.47 -9.98
N SER A 215 27.27 -11.82 -9.99
CA SER A 215 27.44 -10.47 -9.43
C SER A 215 26.45 -9.43 -10.01
N ALA A 216 26.16 -9.50 -11.31
CA ALA A 216 25.21 -8.59 -11.95
C ALA A 216 23.76 -8.80 -11.47
N SER A 217 23.35 -10.06 -11.29
CA SER A 217 22.03 -10.42 -10.77
C SER A 217 21.88 -10.01 -9.31
N ALA A 218 22.92 -10.21 -8.49
CA ALA A 218 22.95 -9.77 -7.10
C ALA A 218 22.89 -8.23 -6.98
N ASP A 219 23.64 -7.49 -7.80
CA ASP A 219 23.55 -6.02 -7.87
C ASP A 219 22.13 -5.58 -8.21
N ARG A 220 21.50 -6.22 -9.20
CA ARG A 220 20.13 -5.90 -9.60
C ARG A 220 19.12 -6.20 -8.49
N ALA A 221 19.26 -7.32 -7.79
CA ALA A 221 18.39 -7.67 -6.67
C ALA A 221 18.51 -6.66 -5.52
N ALA A 222 19.73 -6.19 -5.22
CA ALA A 222 19.97 -5.16 -4.22
C ALA A 222 19.32 -3.82 -4.59
N GLU A 223 19.36 -3.42 -5.87
CA GLU A 223 18.66 -2.23 -6.37
C GLU A 223 17.14 -2.32 -6.21
N LEU A 224 16.58 -3.50 -6.49
CA LEU A 224 15.15 -3.77 -6.36
C LEU A 224 14.71 -3.77 -4.88
N PHE A 225 15.49 -4.40 -4.00
CA PHE A 225 15.26 -4.32 -2.55
C PHE A 225 15.34 -2.88 -2.04
N ARG A 226 16.34 -2.11 -2.48
CA ARG A 226 16.45 -0.69 -2.16
C ARG A 226 15.19 0.07 -2.58
N ALA A 227 14.67 -0.17 -3.79
CA ALA A 227 13.46 0.51 -4.26
C ALA A 227 12.25 0.22 -3.36
N ASP A 228 12.09 -1.03 -2.89
CA ASP A 228 11.04 -1.40 -1.94
C ASP A 228 11.16 -0.70 -0.58
N CYS A 229 12.39 -0.39 -0.14
CA CYS A 229 12.65 0.11 1.20
C CYS A 229 12.80 1.64 1.29
N TYR A 230 13.40 2.30 0.30
CA TYR A 230 13.82 3.72 0.45
C TYR A 230 12.81 4.73 -0.06
N TRP A 231 11.88 4.32 -0.95
CA TRP A 231 10.75 5.19 -1.30
C TRP A 231 9.88 5.44 -0.06
N PHE A 232 9.41 6.68 0.08
CA PHE A 232 8.69 7.15 1.26
C PHE A 232 9.46 6.96 2.58
N GLY A 233 10.81 6.91 2.55
CA GLY A 233 11.64 6.80 3.74
C GLY A 233 11.42 5.52 4.56
N GLN A 234 11.06 4.40 3.90
CA GLN A 234 10.72 3.11 4.54
C GLN A 234 9.43 3.15 5.38
N MET A 235 8.61 4.17 5.19
CA MET A 235 7.36 4.37 5.91
C MET A 235 6.12 3.86 5.17
N ALA A 236 6.28 3.30 3.96
CA ALA A 236 5.18 2.61 3.30
C ALA A 236 4.82 1.32 4.06
N CYS A 237 3.54 0.97 4.10
CA CYS A 237 3.02 -0.25 4.73
C CYS A 237 3.68 -1.53 4.21
N SER A 238 4.10 -1.52 2.95
CA SER A 238 4.73 -2.65 2.28
C SER A 238 6.26 -2.61 2.27
N SER A 239 6.91 -1.55 2.78
CA SER A 239 8.38 -1.49 2.81
C SER A 239 8.95 -2.47 3.84
N PRO A 240 9.88 -3.36 3.46
CA PRO A 240 10.54 -4.27 4.39
C PRO A 240 11.27 -3.54 5.53
N ARG A 241 11.09 -4.04 6.76
CA ARG A 241 11.69 -3.52 8.00
C ARG A 241 12.43 -4.59 8.79
N LEU A 242 12.00 -5.84 8.67
CA LEU A 242 12.71 -7.02 9.15
C LEU A 242 13.26 -7.80 7.97
N VAL A 243 14.55 -8.16 7.99
CA VAL A 243 15.17 -9.07 7.03
C VAL A 243 15.41 -10.40 7.76
N VAL A 244 14.69 -11.42 7.31
CA VAL A 244 14.80 -12.79 7.81
C VAL A 244 15.68 -13.59 6.86
N TRP A 245 16.72 -14.19 7.42
CA TRP A 245 17.66 -15.04 6.70
C TRP A 245 17.38 -16.50 6.98
N ARG A 246 17.42 -17.33 5.94
CA ARG A 246 17.57 -18.79 6.06
C ARG A 246 18.88 -19.19 5.40
N ALA A 247 19.65 -20.05 6.05
CA ALA A 247 20.88 -20.59 5.49
C ALA A 247 21.08 -22.04 5.93
N ALA A 248 21.63 -22.90 5.06
CA ALA A 248 21.97 -24.27 5.45
C ALA A 248 23.19 -24.36 6.37
N ALA A 249 24.04 -23.32 6.37
CA ALA A 249 25.25 -23.26 7.18
C ALA A 249 25.57 -21.81 7.63
N PRO A 250 26.16 -21.61 8.83
CA PRO A 250 26.53 -20.28 9.32
C PRO A 250 27.48 -19.50 8.40
N GLU A 251 28.37 -20.18 7.69
CA GLU A 251 29.32 -19.53 6.78
C GLU A 251 28.63 -18.94 5.54
N LEU A 252 27.55 -19.58 5.08
CA LEU A 252 26.73 -19.08 3.97
C LEU A 252 25.93 -17.85 4.41
N LEU A 253 25.37 -17.90 5.62
CA LEU A 253 24.67 -16.76 6.23
C LEU A 253 25.56 -15.52 6.28
N GLU A 254 26.75 -15.63 6.87
CA GLU A 254 27.65 -14.48 7.02
C GLU A 254 28.14 -13.95 5.66
N ARG A 255 28.45 -14.85 4.71
CA ARG A 255 28.84 -14.45 3.35
C ARG A 255 27.71 -13.71 2.63
N ALA A 256 26.49 -14.25 2.67
CA ALA A 256 25.34 -13.64 2.02
C ALA A 256 25.01 -12.27 2.64
N ARG A 257 24.97 -12.17 3.97
CA ARG A 257 24.71 -10.92 4.69
C ARG A 257 25.73 -9.84 4.33
N ALA A 258 27.01 -10.17 4.35
CA ALA A 258 28.08 -9.23 4.04
C ALA A 258 27.97 -8.70 2.59
N ASP A 259 27.78 -9.59 1.62
CA ASP A 259 27.66 -9.22 0.20
C ASP A 259 26.37 -8.44 -0.08
N PHE A 260 25.22 -8.91 0.43
CA PHE A 260 23.91 -8.25 0.27
C PHE A 260 23.95 -6.81 0.78
N TRP A 261 24.35 -6.59 2.03
CA TRP A 261 24.35 -5.25 2.60
C TRP A 261 25.39 -4.32 1.96
N ALA A 262 26.53 -4.86 1.49
CA ALA A 262 27.48 -4.08 0.72
C ALA A 262 26.86 -3.55 -0.59
N ARG A 263 26.10 -4.39 -1.30
CA ARG A 263 25.42 -4.03 -2.55
C ARG A 263 24.23 -3.10 -2.32
N VAL A 264 23.41 -3.34 -1.30
CA VAL A 264 22.32 -2.42 -0.92
C VAL A 264 22.90 -1.05 -0.57
N GLY A 265 23.92 -0.99 0.28
CA GLY A 265 24.57 0.28 0.63
C GLY A 265 25.18 1.00 -0.58
N LYS A 266 25.80 0.27 -1.51
CA LYS A 266 26.28 0.82 -2.79
C LYS A 266 25.14 1.41 -3.62
N SER A 267 24.02 0.70 -3.72
CA SER A 267 22.83 1.15 -4.46
C SER A 267 22.20 2.41 -3.87
N VAL A 268 22.11 2.49 -2.53
CA VAL A 268 21.61 3.68 -1.82
C VAL A 268 22.50 4.88 -2.10
N ARG A 269 23.82 4.76 -1.91
CA ARG A 269 24.77 5.86 -2.17
C ARG A 269 24.76 6.34 -3.62
N ALA A 270 24.60 5.43 -4.58
CA ALA A 270 24.56 5.76 -6.00
C ALA A 270 23.28 6.52 -6.40
N SER A 271 22.15 6.19 -5.76
CA SER A 271 20.84 6.79 -6.07
C SER A 271 20.54 8.04 -5.25
N GLY A 272 21.21 8.21 -4.10
CA GLY A 272 20.80 9.12 -3.04
C GLY A 272 19.64 8.52 -2.21
N SER A 273 19.45 9.07 -1.01
CA SER A 273 18.31 8.80 -0.16
C SER A 273 17.57 10.10 0.16
N ASP A 274 16.24 10.02 0.31
CA ASP A 274 15.41 11.15 0.74
C ASP A 274 15.37 11.27 2.28
N LEU A 275 16.32 10.63 2.98
CA LEU A 275 16.38 10.60 4.44
C LEU A 275 16.80 11.97 4.99
N GLY A 276 16.02 12.48 5.93
CA GLY A 276 16.29 13.74 6.61
C GLY A 276 17.13 13.57 7.88
N PRO A 277 17.69 14.66 8.44
CA PRO A 277 18.43 14.64 9.72
C PRO A 277 17.70 13.92 10.87
N ALA A 278 16.38 14.08 10.94
CA ALA A 278 15.56 13.42 11.95
C ALA A 278 15.57 11.88 11.82
N ASP A 279 15.56 11.35 10.59
CA ASP A 279 15.59 9.90 10.34
C ASP A 279 16.89 9.29 10.87
N TYR A 280 18.03 9.95 10.64
CA TYR A 280 19.34 9.52 11.14
C TYR A 280 19.42 9.50 12.66
N VAL A 281 18.89 10.53 13.33
CA VAL A 281 18.86 10.58 14.79
C VAL A 281 17.91 9.52 15.35
N ASN A 282 16.73 9.37 14.76
CA ASN A 282 15.71 8.42 15.21
C ASN A 282 16.22 6.98 15.13
N LYS A 283 16.87 6.59 14.03
CA LYS A 283 17.39 5.22 13.91
C LYS A 283 18.56 4.94 14.84
N LEU A 284 19.43 5.92 15.07
CA LEU A 284 20.50 5.80 16.06
C LEU A 284 19.92 5.63 17.48
N ALA A 285 18.97 6.48 17.87
CA ALA A 285 18.31 6.39 19.16
C ALA A 285 17.59 5.05 19.34
N THR A 286 16.90 4.58 18.30
CA THR A 286 16.21 3.29 18.29
C THR A 286 17.19 2.12 18.44
N ALA A 287 18.28 2.10 17.68
CA ALA A 287 19.30 1.07 17.76
C ALA A 287 19.97 1.02 19.15
N CYS A 288 20.33 2.18 19.71
CA CYS A 288 20.88 2.26 21.07
C CYS A 288 19.89 1.76 22.13
N ALA A 289 18.61 2.14 22.02
CA ALA A 289 17.58 1.68 22.95
C ALA A 289 17.38 0.16 22.87
N LEU A 290 17.37 -0.41 21.66
CA LEU A 290 17.29 -1.86 21.47
C LEU A 290 18.50 -2.59 22.07
N ALA A 291 19.71 -2.04 21.90
CA ALA A 291 20.93 -2.59 22.49
C ALA A 291 20.96 -2.58 24.03
N ILE A 292 20.13 -1.74 24.66
CA ILE A 292 19.96 -1.70 26.12
C ILE A 292 18.94 -2.74 26.57
N ASP A 293 17.81 -2.83 25.86
CA ASP A 293 16.63 -3.57 26.34
C ASP A 293 16.59 -5.04 25.89
N ALA A 294 17.28 -5.39 24.80
CA ALA A 294 17.19 -6.70 24.15
C ALA A 294 18.57 -7.29 23.85
N LYS A 295 18.60 -8.61 23.60
CA LYS A 295 19.81 -9.31 23.14
C LYS A 295 20.02 -9.09 21.65
N VAL A 296 20.64 -7.95 21.33
CA VAL A 296 20.95 -7.58 19.96
C VAL A 296 22.43 -7.25 19.80
N SER A 297 22.93 -7.43 18.58
CA SER A 297 24.19 -6.85 18.14
C SER A 297 23.92 -5.75 17.10
N LEU A 298 24.82 -4.77 17.03
CA LEU A 298 24.77 -3.68 16.05
C LEU A 298 25.90 -3.90 15.05
N PRO A 299 25.65 -4.58 13.91
CA PRO A 299 26.67 -4.77 12.90
C PRO A 299 27.23 -3.42 12.42
N PRO A 300 28.55 -3.34 12.14
CA PRO A 300 29.13 -2.12 11.63
C PRO A 300 28.53 -1.76 10.26
N SER A 301 28.30 -0.47 10.07
CA SER A 301 27.88 0.12 8.80
C SER A 301 28.98 1.02 8.25
N VAL A 302 29.07 1.10 6.92
CA VAL A 302 30.03 1.97 6.22
C VAL A 302 29.68 3.46 6.41
N ASP A 303 28.40 3.75 6.50
CA ASP A 303 27.81 5.06 6.67
C ASP A 303 26.50 4.94 7.47
N ASN A 304 25.77 6.05 7.59
CA ASN A 304 24.48 6.07 8.24
C ASN A 304 23.31 5.86 7.26
N GLU A 305 23.49 5.35 6.04
CA GLU A 305 22.38 5.12 5.11
C GLU A 305 21.63 3.83 5.44
N VAL A 306 22.38 2.80 5.85
CA VAL A 306 21.87 1.48 6.27
C VAL A 306 22.26 1.26 7.72
N THR A 307 21.28 1.19 8.62
CA THR A 307 21.50 0.85 10.04
C THR A 307 20.91 -0.52 10.30
N ARG A 308 21.68 -1.43 10.89
CA ARG A 308 21.26 -2.82 11.11
C ARG A 308 21.25 -3.14 12.60
N VAL A 309 20.23 -3.88 13.02
CA VAL A 309 20.11 -4.43 14.38
C VAL A 309 19.88 -5.93 14.22
N TRP A 310 20.86 -6.72 14.64
CA TRP A 310 20.77 -8.17 14.59
C TRP A 310 20.20 -8.70 15.90
N PHE A 311 19.09 -9.43 15.83
CA PHE A 311 18.47 -10.07 16.97
C PHE A 311 18.99 -11.50 17.10
N GLU A 312 19.56 -11.83 18.27
CA GLU A 312 20.03 -13.19 18.57
C GLU A 312 18.87 -14.15 18.89
N ASP A 313 17.72 -13.61 19.28
CA ASP A 313 16.51 -14.35 19.57
C ASP A 313 15.32 -13.70 18.87
N LEU A 314 14.58 -14.51 18.10
CA LEU A 314 13.38 -14.10 17.39
C LEU A 314 12.29 -13.56 18.34
N GLY A 315 12.22 -14.09 19.56
CA GLY A 315 11.24 -13.66 20.57
C GLY A 315 11.45 -12.24 21.09
N GLU A 316 12.64 -11.66 20.90
CA GLU A 316 12.98 -10.29 21.30
C GLU A 316 12.60 -9.26 20.22
N VAL A 317 12.20 -9.70 19.02
CA VAL A 317 11.86 -8.81 17.91
C VAL A 317 10.54 -8.09 18.20
N ASP A 318 10.63 -6.81 18.54
CA ASP A 318 9.47 -5.92 18.69
C ASP A 318 9.26 -5.05 17.44
N LEU A 319 8.26 -5.41 16.65
CA LEU A 319 7.91 -4.73 15.41
C LEU A 319 7.45 -3.27 15.62
N GLU A 320 6.97 -2.91 16.82
CA GLU A 320 6.46 -1.56 17.13
C GLU A 320 7.57 -0.54 17.32
N ARG A 321 8.78 -0.99 17.69
CA ARG A 321 9.94 -0.12 17.92
C ARG A 321 10.59 0.38 16.64
N HIS A 322 10.18 -0.12 15.48
CA HIS A 322 10.83 0.21 14.21
C HIS A 322 10.47 1.63 13.73
N CYS A 323 11.47 2.51 13.60
CA CYS A 323 11.25 3.91 13.21
C CYS A 323 11.34 4.19 11.70
N GLY A 324 11.75 3.22 10.88
CA GLY A 324 11.96 3.43 9.43
C GLY A 324 13.33 4.08 9.15
N GLY A 325 13.45 4.74 8.00
CA GLY A 325 14.62 5.55 7.68
C GLY A 325 15.91 4.78 7.34
N GLY A 326 15.79 3.59 6.75
CA GLY A 326 16.93 2.72 6.44
C GLY A 326 17.46 1.95 7.66
N LEU A 327 16.64 1.83 8.70
CA LEU A 327 16.84 0.88 9.80
C LEU A 327 16.33 -0.49 9.35
N PHE A 328 17.08 -1.55 9.63
CA PHE A 328 16.68 -2.91 9.34
C PHE A 328 16.94 -3.79 10.55
N PHE A 329 15.89 -4.44 11.02
CA PHE A 329 16.03 -5.57 11.93
C PHE A 329 16.47 -6.78 11.13
N GLU A 330 17.34 -7.60 11.69
CA GLU A 330 17.82 -8.83 11.08
C GLU A 330 17.68 -10.00 12.06
N VAL A 331 17.29 -11.17 11.53
CA VAL A 331 17.27 -12.43 12.29
C VAL A 331 17.55 -13.60 11.34
N ALA A 332 18.10 -14.70 11.84
CA ALA A 332 18.18 -15.96 11.12
C ALA A 332 17.19 -16.98 11.66
N VAL A 333 16.66 -17.80 10.75
CA VAL A 333 15.79 -18.95 11.05
C VAL A 333 16.31 -20.19 10.32
N GLU A 334 16.13 -21.34 10.95
CA GLU A 334 16.37 -22.65 10.32
C GLU A 334 15.24 -23.02 9.37
N SER A 335 14.02 -22.56 9.67
CA SER A 335 12.82 -22.79 8.87
C SER A 335 11.86 -21.60 8.99
N TRP A 336 11.11 -21.29 7.93
CA TRP A 336 10.17 -20.17 7.93
C TRP A 336 9.07 -20.33 8.97
N GLU A 337 8.74 -21.58 9.33
CA GLU A 337 7.78 -21.96 10.37
C GLU A 337 8.08 -21.31 11.73
N GLN A 338 9.36 -21.05 12.06
CA GLN A 338 9.75 -20.38 13.31
C GLN A 338 9.17 -18.98 13.43
N LEU A 339 8.87 -18.31 12.31
CA LEU A 339 8.28 -16.97 12.29
C LEU A 339 6.84 -16.91 12.79
N GLN A 340 6.16 -18.05 12.96
CA GLN A 340 4.74 -18.10 13.32
C GLN A 340 4.35 -17.16 14.48
N THR A 341 5.24 -16.99 15.47
CA THR A 341 5.01 -16.14 16.65
C THR A 341 5.00 -14.63 16.32
N LEU A 342 5.70 -14.20 15.27
CA LEU A 342 5.72 -12.80 14.80
C LEU A 342 4.61 -12.48 13.80
N LEU A 343 3.99 -13.50 13.20
CA LEU A 343 3.04 -13.33 12.08
C LEU A 343 1.61 -13.07 12.55
N ASP A 344 1.35 -11.85 13.03
CA ASP A 344 0.00 -11.34 13.28
C ASP A 344 -0.54 -10.46 12.12
N ARG A 345 -1.78 -9.95 12.28
CA ARG A 345 -2.49 -9.18 11.25
C ARG A 345 -1.83 -7.87 10.83
N ARG A 346 -0.80 -7.40 11.54
CA ARG A 346 0.03 -6.25 11.17
C ARG A 346 1.00 -6.62 10.05
N VAL A 347 1.44 -7.89 9.96
CA VAL A 347 2.35 -8.33 8.89
C VAL A 347 1.59 -8.41 7.58
N GLN A 348 1.99 -7.62 6.58
CA GLN A 348 1.28 -7.48 5.30
C GLN A 348 2.07 -8.09 4.14
N THR A 349 3.23 -7.53 3.81
CA THR A 349 4.01 -7.92 2.63
C THR A 349 5.27 -8.65 3.06
N VAL A 350 5.55 -9.77 2.39
CA VAL A 350 6.85 -10.44 2.46
C VAL A 350 7.55 -10.32 1.10
N SER A 351 8.66 -9.59 1.06
CA SER A 351 9.54 -9.51 -0.10
C SER A 351 10.51 -10.69 -0.11
N CYS A 352 10.43 -11.58 -1.09
CA CYS A 352 11.20 -12.82 -1.14
C CYS A 352 12.37 -12.73 -2.11
N PHE A 353 13.47 -13.39 -1.75
CA PHE A 353 14.60 -13.65 -2.62
C PHE A 353 15.04 -15.12 -2.49
N GLY A 354 15.15 -15.83 -3.61
CA GLY A 354 15.61 -17.23 -3.62
C GLY A 354 14.60 -18.22 -3.04
N ILE A 355 13.30 -17.92 -3.10
CA ILE A 355 12.25 -18.79 -2.53
C ILE A 355 11.23 -19.10 -3.62
N GLU A 356 11.01 -20.38 -3.86
CA GLU A 356 10.09 -20.87 -4.87
C GLU A 356 8.61 -20.74 -4.44
N ALA A 357 7.73 -20.51 -5.41
CA ALA A 357 6.30 -20.35 -5.13
C ALA A 357 5.68 -21.58 -4.44
N ALA A 358 6.10 -22.79 -4.82
CA ALA A 358 5.63 -24.02 -4.20
C ALA A 358 5.99 -24.12 -2.71
N GLU A 359 7.14 -23.58 -2.33
CA GLU A 359 7.59 -23.55 -0.93
C GLU A 359 6.75 -22.57 -0.10
N LEU A 360 6.48 -21.38 -0.65
CA LEU A 360 5.59 -20.39 -0.03
C LEU A 360 4.17 -20.92 0.14
N GLU A 361 3.65 -21.65 -0.86
CA GLU A 361 2.34 -22.31 -0.76
C GLU A 361 2.32 -23.38 0.35
N GLN A 362 3.38 -24.18 0.46
CA GLN A 362 3.51 -25.17 1.52
C GLN A 362 3.55 -24.50 2.89
N PHE A 363 4.33 -23.43 3.05
CA PHE A 363 4.38 -22.63 4.28
C PHE A 363 2.99 -22.12 4.66
N VAL A 364 2.26 -21.48 3.74
CA VAL A 364 0.91 -20.94 4.02
C VAL A 364 -0.06 -22.05 4.42
N ARG A 365 -0.04 -23.21 3.76
CA ARG A 365 -0.93 -24.34 4.08
C ARG A 365 -0.59 -24.99 5.42
N GLY A 366 0.70 -25.09 5.74
CA GLY A 366 1.22 -25.70 6.95
C GLY A 366 1.05 -24.81 8.18
N VAL A 367 1.59 -23.59 8.12
CA VAL A 367 1.62 -22.63 9.24
C VAL A 367 0.29 -21.91 9.41
N ARG A 368 -0.41 -21.61 8.30
CA ARG A 368 -1.66 -20.84 8.29
C ARG A 368 -1.48 -19.51 9.04
N PRO A 369 -0.54 -18.65 8.59
CA PRO A 369 -0.16 -17.45 9.33
C PRO A 369 -1.38 -16.55 9.55
N LYS A 370 -1.43 -15.88 10.73
CA LYS A 370 -2.50 -14.89 10.98
C LYS A 370 -2.27 -13.64 10.13
N GLY A 371 -1.01 -13.26 9.91
CA GLY A 371 -0.60 -12.24 8.97
C GLY A 371 -0.19 -12.77 7.60
N ILE A 372 0.55 -11.93 6.90
CA ILE A 372 1.00 -12.10 5.51
C ILE A 372 -0.18 -12.12 4.55
N ASP A 373 -0.39 -10.97 3.94
CA ASP A 373 -1.43 -10.74 2.95
C ASP A 373 -0.93 -11.05 1.52
N ARG A 374 0.40 -11.03 1.32
CA ARG A 374 1.05 -11.39 0.04
C ARG A 374 2.55 -11.66 0.17
N PHE A 375 3.05 -12.45 -0.78
CA PHE A 375 4.47 -12.62 -1.08
C PHE A 375 4.78 -11.99 -2.44
N VAL A 376 5.91 -11.30 -2.55
CA VAL A 376 6.34 -10.63 -3.79
C VAL A 376 7.84 -10.76 -3.96
N PRO A 377 8.38 -10.78 -5.19
CA PRO A 377 9.83 -10.66 -5.37
C PRO A 377 10.31 -9.24 -5.04
N PHE A 378 11.61 -9.07 -4.88
CA PHE A 378 12.21 -7.74 -4.69
C PHE A 378 11.83 -6.77 -5.83
N GLY A 379 11.55 -5.52 -5.44
CA GLY A 379 11.14 -4.42 -6.31
C GLY A 379 9.64 -4.40 -6.63
N LYS A 380 8.85 -5.28 -6.00
CA LYS A 380 7.40 -5.39 -6.19
C LYS A 380 6.61 -5.06 -4.93
N ALA A 381 7.26 -4.71 -3.82
CA ALA A 381 6.56 -4.42 -2.57
C ALA A 381 5.68 -3.18 -2.68
N LEU A 382 6.08 -2.16 -3.44
CA LEU A 382 5.29 -0.93 -3.57
C LEU A 382 4.24 -1.00 -4.70
N GLU A 383 4.19 -2.10 -5.46
CA GLU A 383 3.21 -2.25 -6.54
C GLU A 383 1.81 -2.53 -5.97
N PHE A 384 0.89 -1.61 -6.21
CA PHE A 384 -0.51 -1.74 -5.82
C PHE A 384 -1.24 -2.79 -6.67
N SER A 385 -2.09 -3.59 -6.02
CA SER A 385 -2.90 -4.61 -6.68
C SER A 385 -4.34 -4.60 -6.16
N GLU A 386 -5.28 -5.12 -6.93
CA GLU A 386 -6.68 -5.27 -6.52
C GLU A 386 -6.87 -6.26 -5.36
N ALA A 387 -5.86 -7.10 -5.09
CA ALA A 387 -5.75 -7.86 -3.85
C ALA A 387 -4.79 -7.11 -2.91
N TRP A 388 -5.31 -6.57 -1.81
CA TRP A 388 -4.53 -5.74 -0.88
C TRP A 388 -4.98 -5.98 0.56
N ASP A 389 -4.04 -6.14 1.48
CA ASP A 389 -4.30 -6.45 2.90
C ASP A 389 -5.24 -7.64 3.12
N GLY A 390 -5.17 -8.64 2.23
CA GLY A 390 -6.01 -9.84 2.28
C GLY A 390 -7.43 -9.64 1.73
N PHE A 391 -7.77 -8.43 1.28
CA PHE A 391 -9.05 -8.13 0.62
C PHE A 391 -8.95 -8.26 -0.89
N GLU A 392 -9.95 -8.89 -1.51
CA GLU A 392 -10.16 -8.83 -2.96
C GLU A 392 -11.06 -7.63 -3.27
N LEU A 393 -10.45 -6.47 -3.50
CA LEU A 393 -11.13 -5.17 -3.47
C LEU A 393 -12.30 -5.06 -4.46
N LEU A 394 -12.24 -5.67 -5.64
CA LEU A 394 -13.35 -5.66 -6.59
C LEU A 394 -14.58 -6.43 -6.06
N ARG A 395 -14.36 -7.52 -5.32
CA ARG A 395 -15.45 -8.25 -4.65
C ARG A 395 -15.96 -7.48 -3.45
N GLU A 396 -15.05 -6.89 -2.68
CA GLU A 396 -15.43 -6.10 -1.52
C GLU A 396 -16.16 -4.81 -1.91
N LEU A 397 -15.85 -4.18 -3.05
CA LEU A 397 -16.50 -2.96 -3.54
C LEU A 397 -17.78 -3.24 -4.36
N SER A 398 -18.16 -4.50 -4.52
CA SER A 398 -19.41 -4.91 -5.19
C SER A 398 -20.27 -5.77 -4.25
N ARG A 399 -21.52 -6.02 -4.65
CA ARG A 399 -22.40 -7.00 -4.00
C ARG A 399 -23.04 -7.89 -5.06
N VAL A 400 -23.56 -9.04 -4.62
CA VAL A 400 -24.26 -10.00 -5.48
C VAL A 400 -25.76 -9.87 -5.27
N VAL A 401 -26.51 -9.81 -6.36
CA VAL A 401 -27.95 -10.04 -6.39
C VAL A 401 -28.18 -11.46 -6.89
N SER A 402 -28.66 -12.34 -6.01
CA SER A 402 -29.03 -13.70 -6.38
C SER A 402 -30.38 -13.71 -7.11
N ILE A 403 -30.46 -14.50 -8.18
CA ILE A 403 -31.68 -14.75 -8.95
C ILE A 403 -31.91 -16.26 -8.87
N LEU A 404 -32.90 -16.68 -8.09
CA LEU A 404 -33.23 -18.08 -7.82
C LEU A 404 -34.41 -18.55 -8.68
#